data_AF-A0A958N5W1-F1
#
_entry.id   AF-A0A958N5W1-F1
#
_cell.length_a   1.000
_cell.length_b   1.000
_cell.length_c   1.000
_cell.angle_alpha   90.00
_cell.angle_beta   90.00
_cell.angle_gamma   90.00
#
_symmetry.space_group_name_H-M   'P 1'
#
loop_
_entity.id
_entity.type
_entity.pdbx_description
1 polymer ?
#
loop_
_entity_poly.entity_id
_entity_poly.type
_entity_poly.pdbx_seq_one_letter_code
_entity_poly.pdbx_strand_id
1 'polypeptide(L)'
;MDKDFLGYPLEIQKIAFKRQISVQVHLNSTIKVTAGKLVTQKQILSFLENHKSWIEEIQHNNQKLRRQYPIKKFIEGEEFPYLGNGLP
;
A
#
# COMPACT_ATOMS: atom_id res chain seq x y z
N MET A 1 -0.60 20.01 -0.83
CA MET A 1 -1.39 18.77 -0.67
C MET A 1 -0.63 17.93 0.31
N ASP A 2 -1.24 17.61 1.45
CA ASP A 2 -0.70 16.60 2.35
C ASP A 2 -0.52 15.34 1.52
N LYS A 3 0.73 14.91 1.37
CA LYS A 3 1.08 13.69 0.64
C LYS A 3 0.72 12.46 1.47
N ASP A 4 -0.02 12.65 2.56
CA ASP A 4 -0.18 11.70 3.62
C ASP A 4 -1.64 11.72 4.11
N PHE A 5 -2.19 10.55 4.40
CA PHE A 5 -3.47 10.38 5.07
C PHE A 5 -3.26 9.42 6.24
N LEU A 6 -3.61 9.86 7.46
CA LEU A 6 -3.32 9.13 8.72
C LEU A 6 -1.81 8.84 8.93
N GLY A 7 -0.93 9.70 8.40
CA GLY A 7 0.52 9.49 8.45
C GLY A 7 1.05 8.46 7.45
N TYR A 8 0.20 7.94 6.55
CA TYR A 8 0.60 7.04 5.48
C TYR A 8 0.66 7.78 4.14
N PRO A 9 1.62 7.44 3.26
CA PRO A 9 1.74 8.09 1.96
C PRO A 9 0.50 7.86 1.10
N LEU A 10 -0.02 8.94 0.54
CA LEU A 10 -1.25 9.01 -0.25
C LEU A 10 -0.92 9.31 -1.72
N GLU A 11 -1.28 8.37 -2.59
CA GLU A 11 -1.17 8.52 -4.04
C GLU A 11 -2.55 8.74 -4.66
N ILE A 12 -2.76 9.90 -5.29
CA ILE A 12 -4.02 10.22 -5.96
C ILE A 12 -3.84 10.12 -7.47
N GLN A 13 -4.54 9.18 -8.10
CA GLN A 13 -4.57 9.01 -9.54
C GLN A 13 -5.92 9.47 -10.12
N LYS A 14 -5.89 10.47 -11.00
CA LYS A 14 -7.08 10.95 -11.70
C LYS A 14 -7.20 10.33 -13.10
N ILE A 15 -8.27 9.59 -13.34
CA ILE A 15 -8.51 8.87 -14.60
C ILE A 15 -9.69 9.50 -15.35
N ALA A 16 -9.60 9.56 -16.69
CA ALA A 16 -10.69 10.02 -17.55
C ALA A 16 -11.87 9.03 -17.52
N PHE A 17 -13.11 9.53 -17.65
CA PHE A 17 -14.36 8.74 -17.70
C PHE A 17 -14.64 7.83 -16.50
N LYS A 18 -13.84 7.88 -15.43
CA LYS A 18 -14.09 7.12 -14.20
C LYS A 18 -15.27 7.73 -13.44
N ARG A 19 -16.29 6.91 -13.16
CA ARG A 19 -17.52 7.32 -12.48
C ARG A 19 -17.47 7.19 -10.95
N GLN A 20 -16.50 6.43 -10.42
CA GLN A 20 -16.41 6.11 -9.00
C GLN A 20 -15.05 6.48 -8.41
N ILE A 21 -15.03 6.77 -7.11
CA ILE A 21 -13.79 6.86 -6.33
C ILE A 21 -13.49 5.46 -5.80
N SER A 22 -12.23 5.02 -5.92
CA SER A 22 -11.79 3.72 -5.38
C SER A 22 -10.55 3.95 -4.52
N VAL A 23 -10.47 3.25 -3.40
CA VAL A 23 -9.30 3.23 -2.52
C VAL A 23 -8.66 1.85 -2.50
N GLN A 24 -7.34 1.81 -2.51
CA GLN A 24 -6.52 0.61 -2.38
C GLN A 24 -5.50 0.87 -1.28
N VAL A 25 -5.38 -0.06 -0.33
CA VAL A 25 -4.37 -0.01 0.73
C VAL A 25 -3.33 -1.08 0.42
N HIS A 26 -2.13 -0.65 0.07
CA HIS A 26 -1.04 -1.55 -0.30
C HIS A 26 -0.33 -2.11 0.94
N LEU A 27 0.31 -3.27 0.77
CA LEU A 27 1.10 -3.94 1.80
C LEU A 27 2.33 -3.13 2.26
N ASN A 28 2.83 -2.22 1.44
CA ASN A 28 3.88 -1.27 1.81
C ASN A 28 3.36 -0.08 2.66
N SER A 29 2.09 -0.12 3.05
CA SER A 29 1.37 0.92 3.78
C SER A 29 1.07 2.19 2.97
N THR A 30 1.19 2.16 1.64
CA THR A 30 0.74 3.25 0.77
C THR A 30 -0.77 3.17 0.52
N ILE A 31 -1.45 4.30 0.60
CA ILE A 31 -2.87 4.43 0.27
C ILE A 31 -2.97 5.01 -1.13
N LYS A 32 -3.58 4.27 -2.05
CA LYS A 32 -3.80 4.72 -3.42
C LYS A 32 -5.28 5.02 -3.63
N VAL A 33 -5.58 6.24 -4.04
CA VAL A 33 -6.94 6.66 -4.41
C VAL A 33 -7.01 6.91 -5.90
N THR A 34 -7.98 6.28 -6.54
CA THR A 34 -8.23 6.48 -7.97
C THR A 34 -9.60 7.11 -8.16
N ALA A 35 -9.66 8.30 -8.74
CA ALA A 35 -10.88 9.07 -8.92
C ALA A 35 -11.05 9.59 -10.36
N GLY A 36 -12.26 10.01 -10.72
CA GLY A 36 -12.50 10.70 -11.99
C GLY A 36 -11.83 12.07 -12.06
N LYS A 37 -11.49 12.55 -13.26
CA LYS A 37 -10.85 13.89 -13.44
C LYS A 37 -11.65 15.03 -12.80
N LEU A 38 -12.98 14.98 -12.93
CA LEU A 38 -13.91 15.98 -12.40
C LEU A 38 -14.09 15.92 -10.87
N VAL A 39 -13.64 14.83 -10.22
CA VAL A 39 -13.76 14.69 -8.78
C VAL A 39 -12.85 15.71 -8.08
N THR A 40 -13.43 16.48 -7.19
CA THR A 40 -12.72 17.50 -6.41
C THR A 40 -11.95 16.86 -5.26
N GLN A 41 -10.92 17.56 -4.78
CA GLN A 41 -10.14 17.09 -3.63
C GLN A 41 -10.99 16.93 -2.37
N LYS A 42 -11.97 17.82 -2.15
CA LYS A 42 -12.91 17.73 -1.02
C LYS A 42 -13.70 16.42 -1.03
N GLN A 43 -14.16 15.99 -2.21
CA GLN A 43 -14.86 14.71 -2.36
C GLN A 43 -13.95 13.51 -2.09
N ILE A 44 -12.68 13.59 -2.48
CA ILE A 44 -11.70 12.54 -2.18
C ILE A 44 -11.43 12.44 -0.67
N LEU A 45 -11.25 13.58 0.01
CA LEU A 45 -11.05 13.62 1.46
C LEU A 45 -12.27 13.09 2.20
N SER A 46 -13.46 13.55 1.85
CA SER A 46 -14.71 13.03 2.45
C SER A 46 -14.86 11.52 2.23
N PHE A 47 -14.52 11.03 1.04
CA PHE A 47 -14.52 9.59 0.76
C PHE A 47 -13.53 8.82 1.66
N LEU A 48 -12.31 9.35 1.84
CA LEU A 48 -11.29 8.76 2.70
C LEU A 48 -11.71 8.77 4.18
N GLU A 49 -12.28 9.88 4.66
CA GLU A 49 -12.79 9.99 6.04
C GLU A 49 -13.91 9.00 6.31
N ASN A 50 -14.85 8.83 5.36
CA ASN A 50 -15.93 7.86 5.48
C ASN A 50 -15.44 6.41 5.57
N HIS A 51 -14.27 6.10 4.98
CA HIS A 51 -13.66 4.77 5.01
C HIS A 51 -12.51 4.66 6.00
N LYS A 52 -12.31 5.66 6.87
CA LYS A 52 -11.17 5.73 7.78
C LYS A 52 -10.98 4.45 8.60
N SER A 53 -12.04 3.97 9.25
CA SER A 53 -11.98 2.77 10.10
C SER A 53 -11.55 1.52 9.32
N TRP A 54 -12.04 1.38 8.09
CA TRP A 54 -11.65 0.27 7.21
C TRP A 54 -10.19 0.37 6.78
N ILE A 55 -9.71 1.57 6.45
CA ILE A 55 -8.30 1.81 6.11
C ILE A 55 -7.38 1.45 7.28
N GLU A 56 -7.75 1.84 8.50
CA GLU A 56 -7.00 1.53 9.72
C GLU A 56 -6.94 0.02 9.98
N GLU A 57 -8.05 -0.71 9.81
CA GLU A 57 -8.09 -2.16 9.98
C GLU A 57 -7.19 -2.89 8.98
N ILE A 58 -7.25 -2.52 7.69
CA ILE A 58 -6.40 -3.13 6.68
C ILE A 58 -4.92 -2.81 6.94
N GLN A 59 -4.59 -1.59 7.36
CA GLN A 59 -3.21 -1.25 7.71
C GLN A 59 -2.70 -2.10 8.88
N HIS A 60 -3.52 -2.30 9.92
CA HIS A 60 -3.15 -3.16 11.04
C HIS A 60 -2.89 -4.60 10.60
N ASN A 61 -3.76 -5.14 9.74
CA ASN A 61 -3.59 -6.49 9.19
C ASN A 61 -2.35 -6.61 8.30
N ASN A 62 -2.09 -5.60 7.46
CA ASN A 62 -0.89 -5.53 6.62
C ASN A 62 0.40 -5.46 7.48
N GLN A 63 0.39 -4.69 8.57
CA GLN A 63 1.51 -4.63 9.51
C GLN A 63 1.76 -5.98 10.20
N LYS A 64 0.70 -6.69 10.62
CA LYS A 64 0.82 -8.05 11.15
C LYS A 64 1.44 -9.00 10.12
N LEU A 65 0.98 -8.95 8.88
CA LEU A 65 1.49 -9.80 7.81
C LEU A 65 2.97 -9.52 7.53
N ARG A 66 3.39 -8.24 7.50
CA ARG A 66 4.80 -7.86 7.34
C ARG A 66 5.68 -8.33 8.49
N ARG A 67 5.17 -8.36 9.72
CA ARG A 67 5.88 -8.91 10.88
C ARG A 67 6.03 -10.43 10.78
N GLN A 68 5.02 -11.12 10.26
CA GLN A 68 5.06 -12.57 10.06
C GLN A 68 5.97 -12.99 8.91
N TYR A 69 6.01 -12.20 7.83
CA TYR A 69 6.80 -12.49 6.63
C TYR A 69 7.75 -11.32 6.33
N PRO A 70 8.85 -11.17 7.10
CA PRO A 70 9.86 -10.17 6.80
C PRO A 70 10.51 -10.51 5.45
N ILE A 71 10.80 -9.47 4.65
CA ILE A 71 11.54 -9.63 3.41
C ILE A 71 12.90 -10.25 3.77
N LYS A 72 13.17 -11.44 3.22
CA LYS A 72 14.45 -12.14 3.43
C LYS A 72 15.57 -11.22 2.97
N LYS A 73 16.42 -10.78 3.91
CA LYS A 73 17.65 -10.07 3.58
C LYS A 73 18.68 -11.14 3.24
N PHE A 74 19.00 -11.29 1.96
CA PHE A 74 20.13 -12.12 1.55
C PHE A 74 21.41 -11.48 2.09
N ILE A 75 22.18 -12.26 2.83
CA ILE A 75 23.47 -11.84 3.38
C ILE A 75 24.55 -12.30 2.39
N GLU A 76 25.56 -11.47 2.18
CA GLU A 76 26.72 -11.84 1.37
C GLU A 76 27.42 -13.06 2.03
N GLY A 77 27.50 -14.18 1.31
CA GLY A 77 28.00 -15.46 1.83
C GLY A 77 26.94 -16.45 2.31
N GLU A 78 25.65 -16.19 2.13
CA GLU A 78 24.59 -17.17 2.42
C GLU A 78 24.72 -18.37 1.45
N GLU A 79 24.91 -19.58 1.99
CA GLU A 79 25.01 -20.79 1.17
C GLU A 79 23.63 -21.15 0.60
N PHE A 80 23.51 -21.08 -0.72
CA PHE A 80 22.30 -21.48 -1.42
C PHE A 80 22.49 -22.90 -1.96
N PRO A 81 21.76 -23.91 -1.45
CA PRO A 81 21.94 -25.31 -1.85
C PRO A 81 21.65 -25.56 -3.34
N TYR A 82 20.94 -24.66 -4.01
CA TYR A 82 20.69 -24.71 -5.46
C TYR A 82 21.82 -24.13 -6.33
N LEU A 83 22.83 -23.48 -5.73
CA LEU A 83 23.99 -22.96 -6.47
C LEU A 83 25.07 -24.03 -6.72
N GLY A 84 24.83 -25.29 -6.33
CA GLY A 84 25.63 -26.42 -6.80
C GLY A 84 27.08 -26.41 -6.32
N ASN A 85 27.38 -25.74 -5.21
CA ASN A 85 28.64 -26.01 -4.50
C ASN A 85 28.48 -27.42 -3.90
N GLY A 86 29.02 -28.39 -4.63
CA GLY A 86 28.87 -29.81 -4.35
C GLY A 86 29.07 -30.09 -2.86
N LEU A 87 28.09 -30.78 -2.29
CA LEU A 87 28.31 -31.55 -1.07
C LEU A 87 29.64 -32.33 -1.25
N PRO A 88 30.58 -32.27 -0.28
CA PRO A 88 31.80 -33.06 -0.35
C PRO A 88 31.50 -34.56 -0.43
#